data_AF-A0A8H7WHM6-F1
#
_entry.id   AF-A0A8H7WHM6-F1
#
_cell.length_a   1.000
_cell.length_b   1.000
_cell.length_c   1.000
_cell.angle_alpha   90.00
_cell.angle_beta   90.00
_cell.angle_gamma   90.00
#
_symmetry.space_group_name_H-M   'P 1'
#
loop_
_entity.id
_entity.type
_entity.pdbx_description
1 polymer ?
#
loop_
_entity_poly.entity_id
_entity_poly.type
_entity_poly.pdbx_seq_one_letter_code
_entity_poly.pdbx_strand_id
1 'polypeptide(L)'
;MAGAMEVPTYALFSGNDDAICNAWTGVASGGRQQRYGFHAGNGAHACDRIGDRGGCWFYSGQKVPGISSEDDVFCAWIDRKGDIPTTGFSVHWPELDCDNSPDRSLNYYCNNNPSVEFRNHPGPNTIAYWLQKCNSKANTSSPGNVSEAFPLESGLRSEKIMRRFEKDPMVVNSYFPKHAATELCNRSLKPAGQSFVSFAERKFCFMPTKTWYDFCEDVEEDTCWDEKVNGVVAKNVDVSKMVIPDLSHISKVVVWGA
;
A
#
# COMPACT_ATOMS: atom_id res chain seq x y z
N MET A 1 -10.41 -32.34 30.10
CA MET A 1 -9.97 -32.39 28.69
C MET A 1 -9.81 -30.95 28.23
N ALA A 2 -8.58 -30.49 27.99
CA ALA A 2 -8.36 -29.18 27.39
C ALA A 2 -8.67 -29.31 25.90
N GLY A 3 -9.73 -28.65 25.43
CA GLY A 3 -10.02 -28.56 24.01
C GLY A 3 -8.85 -27.90 23.29
N ALA A 4 -8.42 -28.48 22.17
CA ALA A 4 -7.48 -27.82 21.28
C ALA A 4 -8.07 -26.45 20.91
N MET A 5 -7.38 -25.38 21.29
CA MET A 5 -7.82 -24.03 21.05
C MET A 5 -7.41 -23.66 19.62
N GLU A 6 -8.39 -23.56 18.72
CA GLU A 6 -8.14 -23.16 17.34
C GLU A 6 -7.80 -21.66 17.31
N VAL A 7 -6.55 -21.35 16.96
CA VAL A 7 -6.09 -19.99 16.71
C VAL A 7 -5.88 -19.86 15.20
N PRO A 8 -6.43 -18.83 14.53
CA PRO A 8 -6.17 -18.61 13.11
C PRO A 8 -4.66 -18.50 12.92
N THR A 9 -4.11 -19.43 12.14
CA THR A 9 -2.66 -19.52 11.93
C THR A 9 -2.27 -18.77 10.67
N TYR A 10 -3.07 -18.93 9.61
CA TYR A 10 -2.86 -18.30 8.31
C TYR A 10 -4.11 -17.54 7.90
N ALA A 11 -3.95 -16.38 7.27
CA ALA A 11 -5.04 -15.64 6.63
C ALA A 11 -4.61 -15.12 5.26
N LEU A 12 -5.53 -15.16 4.31
CA LEU A 12 -5.41 -14.51 3.00
C LEU A 12 -6.46 -13.41 2.92
N PHE A 13 -6.02 -12.19 2.64
CA PHE A 13 -6.86 -11.05 2.34
C PHE A 13 -6.78 -10.81 0.84
N SER A 14 -7.90 -10.97 0.13
CA SER A 14 -8.00 -10.67 -1.30
C SER A 14 -8.84 -9.42 -1.49
N GLY A 15 -8.52 -8.61 -2.51
CA GLY A 15 -9.36 -7.50 -2.92
C GLY A 15 -10.76 -7.95 -3.37
N ASN A 16 -11.68 -7.00 -3.48
CA ASN A 16 -12.96 -7.20 -4.14
C ASN A 16 -12.88 -6.64 -5.58
N ASP A 17 -14.01 -6.57 -6.26
CA ASP A 17 -14.19 -5.92 -7.56
C ASP A 17 -13.85 -4.41 -7.57
N ASP A 18 -13.75 -3.82 -6.38
CA ASP A 18 -13.26 -2.47 -6.13
C ASP A 18 -12.00 -2.53 -5.26
N ALA A 19 -11.02 -1.71 -5.64
CA ALA A 19 -9.80 -1.53 -4.90
C ALA A 19 -10.10 -0.99 -3.49
N ILE A 20 -9.48 -1.57 -2.47
CA ILE A 20 -9.55 -1.10 -1.08
C ILE A 20 -8.15 -0.84 -0.54
N CYS A 21 -8.00 0.16 0.33
CA CYS A 21 -6.75 0.43 1.02
C CYS A 21 -6.84 -0.04 2.48
N ASN A 22 -6.01 -1.01 2.85
CA ASN A 22 -6.03 -1.62 4.18
C ASN A 22 -4.81 -1.18 5.00
N ALA A 23 -5.04 -0.40 6.06
CA ALA A 23 -3.98 0.07 6.95
C ALA A 23 -3.59 -0.97 8.02
N TRP A 24 -4.57 -1.71 8.54
CA TRP A 24 -4.37 -2.60 9.67
C TRP A 24 -5.36 -3.76 9.67
N THR A 25 -4.87 -4.94 10.03
CA THR A 25 -5.68 -6.13 10.28
C THR A 25 -5.27 -6.75 11.60
N GLY A 26 -6.22 -7.42 12.26
CA GLY A 26 -5.92 -8.15 13.48
C GLY A 26 -6.86 -9.32 13.68
N VAL A 27 -6.38 -10.30 14.43
CA VAL A 27 -7.14 -11.49 14.80
C VAL A 27 -7.09 -11.67 16.32
N ALA A 28 -8.20 -12.10 16.89
CA ALA A 28 -8.30 -12.43 18.31
C ALA A 28 -9.02 -13.77 18.46
N SER A 29 -8.48 -14.66 19.30
CA SER A 29 -9.13 -15.93 19.65
C SER A 29 -9.59 -15.92 21.12
N GLY A 30 -10.81 -16.42 21.36
CA GLY A 30 -11.47 -16.34 22.66
C GLY A 30 -10.92 -17.36 23.66
N GLY A 31 -10.24 -16.88 24.71
CA GLY A 31 -9.85 -17.68 25.88
C GLY A 31 -8.42 -17.46 26.41
N ARG A 32 -7.53 -16.81 25.64
CA ARG A 32 -6.14 -16.49 26.07
C ARG A 32 -5.68 -15.05 25.81
N GLN A 33 -6.58 -14.15 25.40
CA GLN A 33 -6.21 -12.78 24.98
C GLN A 33 -5.14 -12.72 23.86
N GLN A 34 -4.84 -13.83 23.17
CA GLN A 34 -3.92 -13.81 22.03
C GLN A 34 -4.54 -12.96 20.93
N ARG A 35 -3.86 -11.85 20.65
CA ARG A 35 -4.22 -10.83 19.66
C ARG A 35 -3.01 -10.63 18.78
N TYR A 36 -3.15 -10.91 17.50
CA TYR A 36 -2.15 -10.57 16.51
C TYR A 36 -2.63 -9.34 15.74
N GLY A 37 -1.68 -8.50 15.34
CA GLY A 37 -1.93 -7.32 14.53
C GLY A 37 -0.90 -7.23 13.42
N PHE A 38 -1.34 -6.80 12.24
CA PHE A 38 -0.49 -6.58 11.09
C PHE A 38 -0.86 -5.26 10.42
N HIS A 39 0.11 -4.37 10.29
CA HIS A 39 0.01 -3.12 9.55
C HIS A 39 0.32 -3.36 8.08
N ALA A 40 -0.69 -3.78 7.33
CA ALA A 40 -0.52 -4.19 5.93
C ALA A 40 0.11 -3.11 5.07
N GLY A 41 -0.27 -1.84 5.26
CA GLY A 41 0.33 -0.72 4.53
C GLY A 41 1.79 -0.49 4.87
N ASN A 42 2.16 -0.49 6.15
CA ASN A 42 3.55 -0.36 6.58
C ASN A 42 4.40 -1.52 6.06
N GLY A 43 3.87 -2.74 6.07
CA GLY A 43 4.52 -3.91 5.48
C GLY A 43 4.71 -3.76 3.96
N ALA A 44 3.69 -3.27 3.25
CA ALA A 44 3.76 -3.04 1.80
C ALA A 44 4.84 -2.01 1.45
N HIS A 45 4.80 -0.86 2.13
CA HIS A 45 5.78 0.23 1.99
C HIS A 45 7.21 -0.23 2.29
N ALA A 46 7.41 -0.91 3.41
CA ALA A 46 8.73 -1.35 3.84
C ALA A 46 9.31 -2.42 2.90
N CYS A 47 8.49 -3.38 2.46
CA CYS A 47 8.93 -4.43 1.56
C CYS A 47 9.21 -3.93 0.13
N ASP A 48 8.46 -2.94 -0.36
CA ASP A 48 8.68 -2.29 -1.66
C ASP A 48 10.08 -1.66 -1.75
N ARG A 49 10.62 -1.18 -0.63
CA ARG A 49 11.95 -0.55 -0.54
C ARG A 49 13.12 -1.53 -0.47
N ILE A 50 12.88 -2.78 -0.09
CA ILE A 50 13.92 -3.81 0.07
C ILE A 50 13.91 -4.83 -1.07
N GLY A 51 12.80 -4.92 -1.82
CA GLY A 51 12.73 -5.71 -3.03
C GLY A 51 11.37 -5.61 -3.72
N ASP A 52 11.22 -6.36 -4.80
CA ASP A 52 10.01 -6.29 -5.63
C ASP A 52 8.81 -7.08 -5.04
N ARG A 53 8.88 -7.48 -3.76
CA ARG A 53 7.86 -8.29 -3.06
C ARG A 53 6.90 -7.48 -2.20
N GLY A 54 7.06 -6.16 -2.15
CA GLY A 54 6.08 -5.26 -1.54
C GLY A 54 4.77 -5.17 -2.33
N GLY A 55 3.72 -4.75 -1.65
CA GLY A 55 2.44 -4.39 -2.25
C GLY A 55 2.38 -2.91 -2.63
N CYS A 56 1.36 -2.53 -3.38
CA CYS A 56 1.02 -1.13 -3.61
C CYS A 56 0.54 -0.48 -2.32
N TRP A 57 0.96 0.76 -2.09
CA TRP A 57 0.74 1.43 -0.81
C TRP A 57 0.38 2.92 -0.98
N PHE A 58 -0.20 3.51 0.06
CA PHE A 58 -0.49 4.95 0.15
C PHE A 58 -0.39 5.40 1.61
N TYR A 59 -0.29 6.70 1.87
CA TYR A 59 -0.47 7.22 3.22
C TYR A 59 -1.92 7.04 3.66
N SER A 60 -2.15 6.70 4.93
CA SER A 60 -3.52 6.48 5.42
C SER A 60 -4.11 7.70 6.11
N GLY A 61 -3.30 8.53 6.78
CA GLY A 61 -3.79 9.62 7.63
C GLY A 61 -4.80 9.16 8.69
N GLN A 62 -4.69 7.92 9.17
CA GLN A 62 -5.59 7.31 10.16
C GLN A 62 -4.80 6.87 11.39
N LYS A 63 -5.45 6.83 12.56
CA LYS A 63 -4.91 6.15 13.74
C LYS A 63 -5.21 4.67 13.67
N VAL A 64 -4.20 3.83 13.92
CA VAL A 64 -4.35 2.38 14.02
C VAL A 64 -3.68 1.84 15.28
N PRO A 65 -4.15 0.70 15.84
CA PRO A 65 -3.52 0.11 17.01
C PRO A 65 -2.03 -0.19 16.78
N GLY A 66 -1.18 0.14 17.75
CA GLY A 66 0.26 -0.19 17.71
C GLY A 66 1.16 0.81 16.97
N ILE A 67 0.61 1.85 16.34
CA ILE A 67 1.38 2.98 15.80
C ILE A 67 0.92 4.26 16.51
N SER A 68 1.86 5.03 17.03
CA SER A 68 1.57 6.19 17.90
C SER A 68 1.17 7.44 17.12
N SER A 69 1.60 7.58 15.87
CA SER A 69 1.37 8.76 15.05
C SER A 69 0.66 8.42 13.74
N GLU A 70 -0.31 9.23 13.34
CA GLU A 70 -1.07 9.07 12.09
C GLU A 70 -0.19 9.24 10.84
N ASP A 71 0.87 10.04 10.96
CA ASP A 71 1.84 10.29 9.89
C ASP A 71 2.80 9.12 9.63
N ASP A 72 2.73 8.08 10.46
CA ASP A 72 3.49 6.83 10.31
C ASP A 72 2.63 5.69 9.76
N VAL A 73 1.35 5.95 9.44
CA VAL A 73 0.41 4.91 9.02
C VAL A 73 0.23 4.93 7.51
N PHE A 74 0.58 3.80 6.90
CA PHE A 74 0.33 3.53 5.49
C PHE A 74 -0.85 2.57 5.34
N CYS A 75 -1.44 2.53 4.16
CA CYS A 75 -2.40 1.52 3.77
C CYS A 75 -1.93 0.77 2.52
N ALA A 76 -2.21 -0.53 2.46
CA ALA A 76 -1.91 -1.38 1.31
C ALA A 76 -3.13 -1.43 0.41
N TRP A 77 -2.97 -1.06 -0.86
CA TRP A 77 -4.02 -1.21 -1.85
C TRP A 77 -4.10 -2.65 -2.33
N ILE A 78 -5.31 -3.21 -2.31
CA ILE A 78 -5.61 -4.53 -2.86
C ILE A 78 -6.82 -4.47 -3.78
N ASP A 79 -6.74 -5.09 -4.95
CA ASP A 79 -7.81 -5.14 -5.94
C ASP A 79 -7.91 -6.50 -6.64
N ARG A 80 -9.10 -7.09 -6.75
CA ARG A 80 -9.27 -8.41 -7.36
C ARG A 80 -9.06 -8.40 -8.87
N LYS A 81 -9.51 -7.34 -9.54
CA LYS A 81 -9.50 -7.24 -11.02
C LYS A 81 -8.11 -6.98 -11.57
N GLY A 82 -7.17 -6.59 -10.71
CA GLY A 82 -5.81 -6.24 -11.10
C GLY A 82 -5.72 -4.83 -11.70
N ASP A 83 -6.72 -4.00 -11.46
CA ASP A 83 -6.70 -2.54 -11.65
C ASP A 83 -5.76 -1.86 -10.64
N ILE A 84 -5.25 -2.58 -9.65
CA ILE A 84 -4.02 -2.29 -8.91
C ILE A 84 -3.19 -3.58 -8.95
N PRO A 85 -1.85 -3.52 -9.14
CA PRO A 85 -1.04 -4.72 -9.32
C PRO A 85 -1.12 -5.67 -8.12
N THR A 86 -1.31 -5.14 -6.92
CA THR A 86 -1.48 -5.95 -5.71
C THR A 86 -2.94 -6.39 -5.59
N THR A 87 -3.13 -7.71 -5.55
CA THR A 87 -4.46 -8.34 -5.55
C THR A 87 -4.87 -8.89 -4.20
N GLY A 88 -3.91 -9.02 -3.29
CA GLY A 88 -4.12 -9.49 -1.93
C GLY A 88 -2.82 -9.59 -1.16
N PHE A 89 -2.92 -10.00 0.09
CA PHE A 89 -1.77 -10.37 0.91
C PHE A 89 -2.13 -11.50 1.87
N SER A 90 -1.15 -12.32 2.22
CA SER A 90 -1.29 -13.36 3.23
C SER A 90 -0.35 -13.14 4.41
N VAL A 91 -0.80 -13.58 5.58
CA VAL A 91 -0.10 -13.43 6.85
C VAL A 91 -0.09 -14.77 7.59
N HIS A 92 1.07 -15.16 8.12
CA HIS A 92 1.20 -16.20 9.14
C HIS A 92 1.25 -15.53 10.52
N TRP A 93 0.12 -15.55 11.23
CA TRP A 93 -0.07 -14.78 12.47
C TRP A 93 0.94 -15.05 13.59
N PRO A 94 1.36 -16.32 13.84
CA PRO A 94 2.36 -16.60 14.86
C PRO A 94 3.71 -15.89 14.67
N GLU A 95 4.07 -15.52 13.43
CA GLU A 95 5.31 -14.77 13.16
C GLU A 95 5.27 -13.34 13.72
N LEU A 96 4.06 -12.81 13.90
CA LEU A 96 3.79 -11.46 14.40
C LEU A 96 3.58 -11.44 15.91
N ASP A 97 3.88 -12.53 16.59
CA ASP A 97 4.02 -12.55 18.03
C ASP A 97 5.32 -11.81 18.41
N CYS A 98 5.19 -10.61 18.99
CA CYS A 98 6.34 -9.82 19.41
C CYS A 98 7.31 -10.65 20.25
N ASP A 99 6.83 -11.52 21.16
CA ASP A 99 7.70 -12.25 22.08
C ASP A 99 8.27 -13.53 21.45
N ASN A 100 7.56 -14.13 20.50
CA ASN A 100 7.88 -15.46 19.97
C ASN A 100 8.24 -15.48 18.47
N SER A 101 8.35 -14.31 17.83
CA SER A 101 8.77 -14.20 16.44
C SER A 101 10.19 -14.78 16.24
N PRO A 102 10.39 -15.68 15.26
CA PRO A 102 11.69 -16.32 15.02
C PRO A 102 12.73 -15.34 14.48
N ASP A 103 12.30 -14.32 13.74
CA ASP A 103 13.15 -13.23 13.26
C ASP A 103 12.30 -11.95 13.10
N ARG A 104 12.82 -10.84 13.62
CA ARG A 104 12.17 -9.52 13.56
C ARG A 104 12.73 -8.63 12.44
N SER A 105 13.61 -9.16 11.60
CA SER A 105 14.21 -8.44 10.50
C SER A 105 13.20 -8.19 9.37
N LEU A 106 13.27 -7.01 8.75
CA LEU A 106 12.41 -6.68 7.61
C LEU A 106 12.65 -7.64 6.44
N ASN A 107 13.89 -8.07 6.23
CA ASN A 107 14.23 -9.05 5.21
C ASN A 107 13.51 -10.39 5.42
N TYR A 108 13.36 -10.85 6.67
CA TYR A 108 12.60 -12.06 6.98
C TYR A 108 11.15 -11.93 6.52
N TYR A 109 10.44 -10.87 6.94
CA TYR A 109 9.04 -10.70 6.57
C TYR A 109 8.84 -10.49 5.06
N CYS A 110 9.75 -9.82 4.37
CA CYS A 110 9.58 -9.51 2.94
C CYS A 110 10.00 -10.65 2.01
N ASN A 111 10.96 -11.48 2.43
CA ASN A 111 11.56 -12.50 1.55
C ASN A 111 11.30 -13.94 1.98
N ASN A 112 10.84 -14.17 3.21
CA ASN A 112 10.54 -15.50 3.74
C ASN A 112 9.03 -15.79 3.72
N ASN A 113 8.57 -16.41 2.64
CA ASN A 113 7.20 -16.93 2.60
C ASN A 113 7.09 -18.16 3.52
N PRO A 114 5.99 -18.31 4.27
CA PRO A 114 4.71 -17.61 4.18
C PRO A 114 4.46 -16.55 5.27
N SER A 115 5.52 -15.95 5.86
CA SER A 115 5.37 -15.01 6.99
C SER A 115 4.49 -13.81 6.62
N VAL A 116 4.88 -13.08 5.58
CA VAL A 116 4.06 -12.07 4.91
C VAL A 116 4.29 -12.23 3.40
N GLU A 117 3.23 -12.20 2.61
CA GLU A 117 3.33 -12.28 1.15
C GLU A 117 2.30 -11.38 0.48
N PHE A 118 2.75 -10.42 -0.33
CA PHE A 118 1.88 -9.64 -1.21
C PHE A 118 1.70 -10.37 -2.55
N ARG A 119 0.44 -10.47 -3.00
CA ARG A 119 0.05 -11.18 -4.22
C ARG A 119 -0.19 -10.19 -5.36
N ASN A 120 0.11 -10.62 -6.58
CA ASN A 120 -0.08 -9.84 -7.81
C ASN A 120 -0.82 -10.60 -8.93
N HIS A 121 -1.18 -11.86 -8.69
CA HIS A 121 -1.99 -12.65 -9.61
C HIS A 121 -3.48 -12.38 -9.39
N PRO A 122 -4.32 -12.35 -10.44
CA PRO A 122 -5.76 -12.11 -10.28
C PRO A 122 -6.43 -13.19 -9.43
N GLY A 123 -7.34 -12.76 -8.54
CA GLY A 123 -8.15 -13.68 -7.73
C GLY A 123 -7.36 -14.65 -6.85
N PRO A 124 -6.46 -14.17 -5.96
CA PRO A 124 -5.70 -15.04 -5.09
C PRO A 124 -6.64 -15.85 -4.19
N ASN A 125 -6.52 -17.18 -4.26
CA ASN A 125 -7.35 -18.13 -3.51
C ASN A 125 -6.53 -19.23 -2.81
N THR A 126 -5.20 -19.16 -2.89
CA THR A 126 -4.29 -20.10 -2.23
C THR A 126 -3.40 -19.37 -1.23
N ILE A 127 -2.99 -20.10 -0.19
CA ILE A 127 -2.07 -19.63 0.84
C ILE A 127 -0.88 -20.58 0.93
N ALA A 128 0.33 -20.03 0.96
CA ALA A 128 1.52 -20.79 1.30
C ALA A 128 1.54 -21.06 2.82
N TYR A 129 2.05 -22.21 3.22
CA TYR A 129 2.11 -22.59 4.63
C TYR A 129 3.36 -23.42 4.94
N TRP A 130 3.79 -23.40 6.19
CA TRP A 130 4.88 -24.24 6.66
C TRP A 130 4.43 -25.71 6.73
N LEU A 131 5.10 -26.60 5.99
CA LEU A 131 4.86 -28.03 6.12
C LEU A 131 5.53 -28.52 7.42
N GLN A 132 4.72 -28.95 8.39
CA GLN A 132 5.21 -29.68 9.54
C GLN A 132 5.42 -31.14 9.12
N LYS A 133 6.68 -31.60 9.00
CA LYS A 133 6.95 -33.02 8.75
C LYS A 133 6.56 -33.82 10.00
N CYS A 134 5.37 -34.43 9.96
CA CYS A 134 5.01 -35.49 10.89
C CYS A 134 5.92 -36.69 10.60
N ASN A 135 6.96 -36.86 11.43
CA ASN A 135 7.95 -37.94 11.47
C ASN A 135 9.31 -37.63 10.82
N SER A 136 10.35 -37.81 11.65
CA SER A 136 11.78 -38.03 11.34
C SER A 136 12.71 -36.81 11.43
N LYS A 137 13.35 -36.65 12.60
CA LYS A 137 14.75 -36.21 12.85
C LYS A 137 15.45 -35.27 11.84
N ALA A 138 14.76 -34.24 11.34
CA ALA A 138 15.39 -33.14 10.60
C ALA A 138 14.65 -31.83 10.92
N ASN A 139 15.33 -30.90 11.60
CA ASN A 139 14.84 -29.56 11.94
C ASN A 139 14.81 -28.64 10.72
N THR A 140 14.09 -29.01 9.66
CA THR A 140 13.99 -28.18 8.47
C THR A 140 12.53 -28.14 8.02
N SER A 141 11.81 -27.13 8.49
CA SER A 141 10.53 -26.70 7.91
C SER A 141 10.78 -26.22 6.49
N SER A 142 10.03 -26.75 5.53
CA SER A 142 10.06 -26.28 4.14
C SER A 142 8.70 -25.68 3.80
N PRO A 143 8.65 -24.59 3.01
CA PRO A 143 7.38 -24.06 2.53
C PRO A 143 6.70 -25.08 1.61
N GLY A 144 5.44 -25.39 1.87
CA GLY A 144 4.58 -26.10 0.94
C GLY A 144 3.83 -25.11 0.06
N ASN A 145 3.80 -25.35 -1.25
CA ASN A 145 3.04 -24.56 -2.21
C ASN A 145 2.00 -25.44 -2.91
N VAL A 146 0.77 -24.93 -3.06
CA VAL A 146 -0.20 -25.41 -4.04
C VAL A 146 -0.29 -24.30 -5.09
N SER A 147 0.55 -24.37 -6.13
CA SER A 147 0.63 -23.33 -7.17
C SER A 147 0.19 -23.90 -8.51
N GLU A 148 -0.88 -23.36 -9.09
CA GLU A 148 -1.06 -23.34 -10.55
C GLU A 148 -0.36 -22.10 -11.10
N ALA A 149 0.53 -22.28 -12.08
CA ALA A 149 1.26 -21.19 -12.71
C ALA A 149 0.35 -20.47 -13.70
N PHE A 150 0.05 -19.20 -13.45
CA PHE A 150 -0.63 -18.32 -14.40
C PHE A 150 0.36 -17.30 -14.98
N PRO A 151 0.34 -17.02 -16.30
CA PRO A 151 1.25 -16.08 -16.93
C PRO A 151 1.05 -14.64 -16.41
N LEU A 152 2.17 -13.98 -16.12
CA LEU A 152 2.24 -12.61 -15.63
C LEU A 152 2.20 -11.61 -16.80
N GLU A 153 1.01 -11.15 -17.20
CA GLU A 153 0.89 -10.01 -18.14
C GLU A 153 0.96 -8.69 -17.37
N SER A 154 2.17 -8.13 -17.22
CA SER A 154 2.44 -6.93 -16.41
C SER A 154 2.25 -5.60 -17.15
N GLY A 155 2.31 -5.58 -18.49
CA GLY A 155 2.35 -4.34 -19.28
C GLY A 155 0.99 -3.62 -19.43
N LEU A 156 -0.08 -4.35 -19.75
CA LEU A 156 -1.40 -3.77 -20.03
C LEU A 156 -2.17 -3.32 -18.77
N ARG A 157 -1.71 -3.71 -17.58
CA ARG A 157 -2.38 -3.42 -16.30
C ARG A 157 -2.04 -2.03 -15.76
N SER A 158 -0.81 -1.55 -15.99
CA SER A 158 -0.32 -0.22 -15.58
C SER A 158 -1.21 0.94 -16.10
N GLU A 159 -1.65 0.84 -17.36
CA GLU A 159 -2.46 1.89 -18.00
C GLU A 159 -3.89 1.99 -17.44
N LYS A 160 -4.47 0.88 -16.95
CA LYS A 160 -5.82 0.90 -16.35
C LYS A 160 -5.83 1.53 -14.96
N ILE A 161 -4.78 1.30 -14.16
CA ILE A 161 -4.57 1.92 -12.84
C ILE A 161 -4.66 3.45 -12.95
N MET A 162 -3.96 4.02 -13.93
CA MET A 162 -3.92 5.48 -14.12
C MET A 162 -5.32 6.04 -14.40
N ARG A 163 -6.12 5.37 -15.25
CA ARG A 163 -7.44 5.88 -15.65
C ARG A 163 -8.45 5.97 -14.51
N ARG A 164 -8.33 5.13 -13.48
CA ARG A 164 -9.22 5.20 -12.30
C ARG A 164 -8.91 6.43 -11.46
N PHE A 165 -7.63 6.63 -11.14
CA PHE A 165 -7.20 7.77 -10.34
C PHE A 165 -7.22 9.09 -11.11
N GLU A 166 -7.14 9.05 -12.44
CA GLU A 166 -7.27 10.23 -13.32
C GLU A 166 -8.65 10.87 -13.26
N LYS A 167 -9.67 10.13 -12.84
CA LYS A 167 -11.04 10.62 -12.68
C LYS A 167 -11.51 10.57 -11.23
N ASP A 168 -10.61 10.33 -10.28
CA ASP A 168 -10.97 10.29 -8.87
C ASP A 168 -11.31 11.71 -8.40
N PRO A 169 -12.54 11.96 -7.91
CA PRO A 169 -12.96 13.31 -7.52
C PRO A 169 -12.25 13.82 -6.26
N MET A 170 -11.38 13.01 -5.64
CA MET A 170 -10.71 13.31 -4.39
C MET A 170 -9.24 13.70 -4.58
N VAL A 171 -8.86 14.81 -3.95
CA VAL A 171 -7.46 15.18 -3.68
C VAL A 171 -7.22 15.14 -2.18
N VAL A 172 -6.02 14.72 -1.79
CA VAL A 172 -5.61 14.64 -0.39
C VAL A 172 -4.58 15.72 -0.09
N ASN A 173 -4.92 16.58 0.86
CA ASN A 173 -4.08 17.65 1.37
C ASN A 173 -3.51 17.24 2.73
N SER A 174 -2.19 17.07 2.80
CA SER A 174 -1.52 16.62 4.01
C SER A 174 -0.56 17.68 4.55
N TYR A 175 -0.75 18.01 5.83
CA TYR A 175 0.13 18.86 6.62
C TYR A 175 1.13 18.06 7.47
N PHE A 176 1.02 16.73 7.46
CA PHE A 176 1.97 15.88 8.18
C PHE A 176 3.39 15.97 7.58
N PRO A 177 4.43 16.25 8.40
CA PRO A 177 5.81 16.45 7.92
C PRO A 177 6.42 15.23 7.21
N LYS A 178 6.01 14.02 7.57
CA LYS A 178 6.54 12.78 7.00
C LYS A 178 5.89 12.37 5.69
N HIS A 179 4.79 13.03 5.29
CA HIS A 179 4.13 12.71 4.04
C HIS A 179 4.72 13.52 2.89
N ALA A 180 5.34 12.82 1.95
CA ALA A 180 6.04 13.38 0.81
C ALA A 180 5.27 13.14 -0.50
N ALA A 181 4.98 14.23 -1.22
CA ALA A 181 4.43 14.15 -2.57
C ALA A 181 5.48 13.57 -3.53
N THR A 182 6.76 13.88 -3.30
CA THR A 182 7.86 13.32 -4.09
C THR A 182 7.98 11.81 -3.96
N GLU A 183 7.71 11.26 -2.77
CA GLU A 183 7.73 9.81 -2.52
C GLU A 183 6.60 9.11 -3.27
N LEU A 184 5.38 9.65 -3.22
CA LEU A 184 4.23 9.11 -3.93
C LEU A 184 4.36 9.20 -5.46
N CYS A 185 5.09 10.18 -5.96
CA CYS A 185 5.39 10.34 -7.39
C CYS A 185 6.64 9.55 -7.84
N ASN A 186 7.32 8.84 -6.94
CA ASN A 186 8.48 8.04 -7.31
C ASN A 186 8.08 6.77 -8.08
N ARG A 187 8.39 6.73 -9.37
CA ARG A 187 8.08 5.60 -10.27
C ARG A 187 8.86 4.32 -9.96
N SER A 188 9.96 4.42 -9.22
CA SER A 188 10.75 3.25 -8.81
C SER A 188 10.14 2.51 -7.62
N LEU A 189 9.13 3.10 -6.97
CA LEU A 189 8.35 2.51 -5.90
C LEU A 189 6.95 2.15 -6.43
N LYS A 190 6.12 1.51 -5.59
CA LYS A 190 4.74 1.13 -5.90
C LYS A 190 3.65 1.94 -5.18
N PRO A 191 3.77 3.27 -4.98
CA PRO A 191 2.68 4.04 -4.41
C PRO A 191 1.48 4.03 -5.39
N ALA A 192 0.29 3.80 -4.87
CA ALA A 192 -0.97 3.86 -5.62
C ALA A 192 -2.00 4.64 -4.80
N GLY A 193 -2.92 5.36 -5.41
CA GLY A 193 -3.88 6.19 -4.68
C GLY A 193 -4.19 7.51 -5.36
N GLN A 194 -4.91 8.35 -4.64
CA GLN A 194 -5.37 9.66 -5.07
C GLN A 194 -4.24 10.66 -5.23
N SER A 195 -4.45 11.65 -6.11
CA SER A 195 -3.54 12.80 -6.21
C SER A 195 -3.38 13.49 -4.86
N PHE A 196 -2.17 13.96 -4.58
CA PHE A 196 -1.73 14.25 -3.22
C PHE A 196 -0.97 15.57 -3.15
N VAL A 197 -1.31 16.42 -2.20
CA VAL A 197 -0.63 17.67 -1.88
C VAL A 197 0.09 17.50 -0.55
N SER A 198 1.42 17.63 -0.56
CA SER A 198 2.22 17.77 0.65
C SER A 198 2.46 19.25 0.92
N PHE A 199 1.87 19.76 2.00
CA PHE A 199 2.14 21.13 2.45
C PHE A 199 3.50 21.25 3.14
N ALA A 200 4.02 20.16 3.70
CA ALA A 200 5.35 20.12 4.27
C ALA A 200 6.44 20.25 3.19
N GLU A 201 6.28 19.57 2.04
CA GLU A 201 7.19 19.70 0.90
C GLU A 201 6.84 20.84 -0.06
N ARG A 202 5.65 21.44 0.10
CA ARG A 202 5.06 22.41 -0.85
C ARG A 202 5.04 21.88 -2.28
N LYS A 203 4.55 20.65 -2.44
CA LYS A 203 4.47 19.95 -3.72
C LYS A 203 3.14 19.22 -3.89
N PHE A 204 2.63 19.22 -5.11
CA PHE A 204 1.51 18.41 -5.54
C PHE A 204 2.02 17.25 -6.40
N CYS A 205 1.53 16.02 -6.13
CA CYS A 205 1.76 14.85 -6.95
C CYS A 205 0.49 14.46 -7.68
N PHE A 206 0.49 14.61 -9.01
CA PHE A 206 -0.52 14.05 -9.88
C PHE A 206 -0.24 12.55 -10.06
N MET A 207 -0.91 11.75 -9.23
CA MET A 207 -0.68 10.31 -9.12
C MET A 207 -0.85 9.53 -10.44
N PRO A 208 -1.81 9.85 -11.33
CA PRO A 208 -1.97 9.14 -12.59
C PRO A 208 -0.69 9.12 -13.41
N THR A 209 -0.07 10.27 -13.67
CA THR A 209 1.16 10.33 -14.49
C THR A 209 2.44 10.28 -13.67
N LYS A 210 2.33 10.26 -12.32
CA LYS A 210 3.47 10.39 -11.40
C LYS A 210 4.29 11.66 -11.66
N THR A 211 3.59 12.75 -11.98
CA THR A 211 4.20 14.07 -12.18
C THR A 211 3.98 14.89 -10.93
N TRP A 212 5.03 15.53 -10.42
CA TRP A 212 4.89 16.48 -9.33
C TRP A 212 5.03 17.92 -9.84
N TYR A 213 4.38 18.84 -9.14
CA TYR A 213 4.34 20.27 -9.41
C TYR A 213 4.67 21.03 -8.12
N ASP A 214 5.48 22.06 -8.22
CA ASP A 214 5.73 23.00 -7.12
C ASP A 214 4.54 23.90 -6.88
N PHE A 215 4.45 24.53 -5.71
CA PHE A 215 3.43 25.54 -5.45
C PHE A 215 3.73 26.81 -6.25
N CYS A 216 2.68 27.47 -6.75
CA CYS A 216 2.83 28.68 -7.57
C CYS A 216 3.47 29.86 -6.84
N GLU A 217 3.48 29.85 -5.52
CA GLU A 217 4.19 30.85 -4.71
C GLU A 217 5.71 30.65 -4.72
N ASP A 218 6.18 29.45 -5.08
CA ASP A 218 7.59 29.06 -5.00
C ASP A 218 8.31 29.09 -6.35
N VAL A 219 7.58 29.33 -7.44
CA VAL A 219 8.12 29.40 -8.81
C VAL A 219 7.74 30.71 -9.49
N GLU A 220 8.61 31.25 -10.34
CA GLU A 220 8.34 32.49 -11.08
C GLU A 220 7.68 32.25 -12.45
N GLU A 221 8.09 31.17 -13.13
CA GLU A 221 7.66 30.81 -14.48
C GLU A 221 7.66 29.28 -14.66
N ASP A 222 6.51 28.61 -14.46
CA ASP A 222 6.30 27.19 -14.75
C ASP A 222 4.80 26.79 -14.64
N THR A 223 4.47 25.52 -14.92
CA THR A 223 3.27 24.86 -14.42
C THR A 223 3.41 24.54 -12.93
N CYS A 224 2.46 24.99 -12.12
CA CYS A 224 2.52 24.90 -10.67
C CYS A 224 1.14 24.63 -10.06
N TRP A 225 1.12 24.15 -8.83
CA TRP A 225 -0.09 23.96 -8.04
C TRP A 225 -0.54 25.28 -7.41
N ASP A 226 -1.80 25.67 -7.65
CA ASP A 226 -2.46 26.79 -7.02
C ASP A 226 -3.54 26.27 -6.04
N GLU A 227 -3.29 26.50 -4.75
CA GLU A 227 -4.15 26.10 -3.64
C GLU A 227 -5.55 26.74 -3.73
N LYS A 228 -5.66 27.97 -4.25
CA LYS A 228 -6.94 28.71 -4.28
C LYS A 228 -7.93 28.05 -5.24
N VAL A 229 -7.42 27.49 -6.33
CA VAL A 229 -8.23 26.81 -7.35
C VAL A 229 -8.19 25.29 -7.21
N ASN A 230 -7.37 24.76 -6.28
CA ASN A 230 -7.07 23.33 -6.14
C ASN A 230 -6.73 22.67 -7.48
N GLY A 231 -5.82 23.30 -8.23
CA GLY A 231 -5.51 22.89 -9.59
C GLY A 231 -4.09 23.25 -10.01
N VAL A 232 -3.65 22.64 -11.12
CA VAL A 232 -2.39 23.00 -11.78
C VAL A 232 -2.67 24.11 -12.79
N VAL A 233 -1.89 25.18 -12.73
CA VAL A 233 -2.00 26.35 -13.61
C VAL A 233 -0.64 26.68 -14.22
N ALA A 234 -0.63 27.36 -15.38
CA ALA A 234 0.59 27.92 -15.95
C ALA A 234 0.80 29.34 -15.40
N LYS A 235 1.90 29.58 -14.68
CA LYS A 235 2.26 30.88 -14.14
C LYS A 235 3.25 31.57 -15.08
N ASN A 236 2.86 32.72 -15.62
CA ASN A 236 3.70 33.55 -16.50
C ASN A 236 4.24 32.85 -17.76
N VAL A 237 3.63 31.73 -18.19
CA VAL A 237 4.07 30.97 -19.37
C VAL A 237 2.96 30.90 -20.42
N ASP A 238 3.36 30.74 -21.67
CA ASP A 238 2.47 30.47 -22.79
C ASP A 238 1.81 29.09 -22.67
N VAL A 239 0.53 29.09 -22.27
CA VAL A 239 -0.31 27.92 -22.03
C VAL A 239 -0.36 26.98 -23.24
N SER A 240 -0.19 27.50 -24.46
CA SER A 240 -0.28 26.70 -25.69
C SER A 240 0.82 25.64 -25.85
N LYS A 241 1.88 25.71 -25.03
CA LYS A 241 3.03 24.80 -25.09
C LYS A 241 3.10 23.84 -23.89
N MET A 242 2.17 23.93 -22.94
CA MET A 242 2.22 23.19 -21.69
C MET A 242 1.13 22.13 -21.60
N VAL A 243 1.47 20.99 -20.99
CA VAL A 243 0.50 19.92 -20.69
C VAL A 243 0.01 20.13 -19.26
N ILE A 244 -1.16 20.76 -19.12
CA ILE A 244 -1.82 20.95 -17.82
C ILE A 244 -2.80 19.79 -17.63
N PRO A 245 -2.71 19.03 -16.51
CA PRO A 245 -3.68 17.98 -16.24
C PRO A 245 -5.06 18.58 -16.00
N ASP A 246 -6.10 17.96 -16.56
CA ASP A 246 -7.48 18.34 -16.30
C ASP A 246 -7.90 17.83 -14.91
N LEU A 247 -8.02 18.76 -13.96
CA LEU A 247 -8.42 18.50 -12.59
C LEU A 247 -9.85 18.97 -12.29
N SER A 248 -10.65 19.29 -13.33
CA SER A 248 -12.03 19.76 -13.17
C SER A 248 -12.98 18.75 -12.51
N HIS A 249 -12.60 17.47 -12.51
CA HIS A 249 -13.33 16.40 -11.87
C HIS A 249 -13.17 16.38 -10.34
N ILE A 250 -12.19 17.11 -9.78
CA ILE A 250 -11.96 17.17 -8.34
C ILE A 250 -13.12 17.95 -7.69
N SER A 251 -13.89 17.26 -6.87
CA SER A 251 -15.02 17.85 -6.12
C SER A 251 -14.89 17.66 -4.61
N LYS A 252 -13.86 16.94 -4.15
CA LYS A 252 -13.65 16.61 -2.75
C LYS A 252 -12.19 16.81 -2.36
N VAL A 253 -11.96 17.59 -1.32
CA VAL A 253 -10.65 17.75 -0.68
C VAL A 253 -10.70 17.03 0.67
N VAL A 254 -9.77 16.11 0.90
CA VAL A 254 -9.55 15.49 2.21
C VAL A 254 -8.33 16.14 2.84
N VAL A 255 -8.44 16.54 4.10
CA VAL A 255 -7.37 17.24 4.81
C VAL A 255 -6.85 16.39 5.97
N TRP A 256 -5.54 16.26 6.09
CA TRP A 256 -4.86 15.51 7.14
C TRP A 256 -3.85 16.38 7.89
N GLY A 257 -3.86 16.32 9.22
CA GLY A 257 -2.87 16.98 10.08
C GLY A 257 -2.95 18.51 10.14
N ALA A 258 -4.07 19.11 9.72
CA ALA A 258 -4.32 20.55 9.81
C ALA A 258 -4.72 21.00 11.22
#